data_AF-A0A7X7QUA1-F1
#
_entry.id   AF-A0A7X7QUA1-F1
#
_cell.length_a   1.000
_cell.length_b   1.000
_cell.length_c   1.000
_cell.angle_alpha   90.00
_cell.angle_beta   90.00
_cell.angle_gamma   90.00
#
_symmetry.space_group_name_H-M   'P 1'
#
loop_
_entity.id
_entity.type
_entity.pdbx_description
1 polymer ?
#
loop_
_entity_poly.entity_id
_entity_poly.type
_entity_poly.pdbx_seq_one_letter_code
_entity_poly.pdbx_strand_id
1 'polypeptide(L)'
;LSVTAPGTWNHSMVIGMMVEAAADTIDANPVLARVGAYFHDLGKLKKPLYFVENQAGAENRHDKLSPSMSSLIIRSHVKDGIELARKHRIPQVIVDMIPQHHGNSTIEYFYEKARKEAEEADGHAEVDKSLYTYPGPKPQSREAALLMLADGIEAAVRTISEPSPDRIQGLVQKMINKVFASGELDECELTLKDLHSIAKCFTRVLTGIYHQRIAYAEPAEKIFEKAGGKAAGNAPKEETSSADDPGASASKSAKTVSEDRQKEAGAKGGKEDLKRLGL
;
A
#
# COMPACT_ATOMS: atom_id res chain seq x y z
N LEU A 1 -15.24 12.76 -7.25
CA LEU A 1 -14.57 11.68 -6.49
C LEU A 1 -14.71 11.87 -4.99
N SER A 2 -14.16 12.93 -4.39
CA SER A 2 -14.12 13.13 -2.92
C SER A 2 -15.44 12.90 -2.15
N VAL A 3 -16.59 13.29 -2.70
CA VAL A 3 -17.90 13.12 -2.03
C VAL A 3 -18.48 11.70 -2.23
N THR A 4 -18.33 11.12 -3.42
CA THR A 4 -19.03 9.88 -3.82
C THR A 4 -18.19 8.62 -3.66
N ALA A 5 -16.88 8.73 -3.86
CA ALA A 5 -15.89 7.66 -3.78
C ALA A 5 -14.63 8.18 -3.07
N PRO A 6 -14.72 8.47 -1.75
CA PRO A 6 -13.64 9.10 -0.99
C PRO A 6 -12.37 8.24 -0.91
N GLY A 7 -12.51 6.91 -0.89
CA GLY A 7 -11.38 5.98 -0.92
C GLY A 7 -10.59 6.08 -2.22
N THR A 8 -11.30 6.00 -3.35
CA THR A 8 -10.71 6.18 -4.68
C THR A 8 -10.08 7.56 -4.84
N TRP A 9 -10.70 8.61 -4.28
CA TRP A 9 -10.11 9.94 -4.26
C TRP A 9 -8.76 9.97 -3.52
N ASN A 10 -8.72 9.44 -2.30
CA ASN A 10 -7.48 9.41 -1.51
C ASN A 10 -6.37 8.61 -2.23
N HIS A 11 -6.71 7.46 -2.78
CA HIS A 11 -5.83 6.65 -3.60
C HIS A 11 -5.26 7.45 -4.80
N SER A 12 -6.13 8.14 -5.54
CA SER A 12 -5.74 8.99 -6.68
C SER A 12 -4.80 10.14 -6.27
N MET A 13 -4.99 10.71 -5.07
CA MET A 13 -4.10 11.77 -4.56
C MET A 13 -2.70 11.24 -4.23
N VAL A 14 -2.61 10.08 -3.59
CA VAL A 14 -1.32 9.43 -3.28
C VAL A 14 -0.57 9.10 -4.56
N ILE A 15 -1.24 8.49 -5.54
CA ILE A 15 -0.67 8.21 -6.86
C ILE A 15 -0.18 9.52 -7.49
N GLY A 16 -0.99 10.58 -7.47
CA GLY A 16 -0.61 11.88 -8.01
C GLY A 16 0.72 12.40 -7.45
N MET A 17 0.96 12.25 -6.15
CA MET A 17 2.23 12.61 -5.52
C MET A 17 3.40 11.72 -5.98
N MET A 18 3.15 10.41 -6.12
CA MET A 18 4.17 9.45 -6.58
C MET A 18 4.60 9.73 -8.01
N VAL A 19 3.64 9.84 -8.93
CA VAL A 19 3.92 9.99 -10.36
C VAL A 19 4.47 11.37 -10.71
N GLU A 20 4.05 12.43 -10.00
CA GLU A 20 4.64 13.76 -10.16
C GLU A 20 6.14 13.73 -9.86
N ALA A 21 6.52 13.20 -8.69
CA ALA A 21 7.90 13.15 -8.26
C ALA A 21 8.75 12.23 -9.15
N ALA A 22 8.20 11.12 -9.62
CA ALA A 22 8.90 10.21 -10.52
C ALA A 22 9.08 10.79 -11.92
N ALA A 23 8.05 11.45 -12.46
CA ALA A 23 8.11 12.12 -13.76
C ALA A 23 9.20 13.20 -13.80
N ASP A 24 9.27 14.03 -12.75
CA ASP A 24 10.34 15.02 -12.59
C ASP A 24 11.74 14.39 -12.56
N THR A 25 11.88 13.23 -11.90
CA THR A 25 13.16 12.52 -11.79
C THR A 25 13.65 11.94 -13.12
N ILE A 26 12.73 11.57 -14.03
CA ILE A 26 13.06 10.93 -15.32
C ILE A 26 12.89 11.87 -16.52
N ASP A 27 12.72 13.17 -16.28
CA ASP A 27 12.48 14.18 -17.32
C ASP A 27 11.26 13.84 -18.22
N ALA A 28 10.18 13.38 -17.59
CA ALA A 28 8.85 13.27 -18.17
C ALA A 28 7.99 14.47 -17.74
N ASN A 29 6.71 14.54 -18.15
CA ASN A 29 5.84 15.66 -17.81
C ASN A 29 5.17 15.46 -16.43
N PRO A 30 5.61 16.15 -15.36
CA PRO A 30 5.08 15.94 -14.00
C PRO A 30 3.64 16.41 -13.85
N VAL A 31 3.25 17.49 -14.53
CA VAL A 31 1.89 18.02 -14.46
C VAL A 31 0.91 17.07 -15.13
N LEU A 32 1.27 16.53 -16.30
CA LEU A 32 0.45 15.56 -17.01
C LEU A 32 0.27 14.29 -16.18
N ALA A 33 1.36 13.71 -15.66
CA ALA A 33 1.30 12.52 -14.83
C ALA A 33 0.39 12.71 -13.62
N ARG A 34 0.56 13.83 -12.89
CA ARG A 34 -0.27 14.16 -11.71
C ARG A 34 -1.74 14.31 -12.05
N VAL A 35 -2.06 15.07 -13.10
CA VAL A 35 -3.47 15.28 -13.50
C VAL A 35 -4.07 13.98 -14.02
N GLY A 36 -3.30 13.16 -14.74
CA GLY A 36 -3.69 11.81 -15.16
C GLY A 36 -4.11 10.95 -13.98
N ALA A 37 -3.31 10.94 -12.91
CA ALA A 37 -3.62 10.22 -11.67
C ALA A 37 -4.94 10.67 -11.03
N TYR A 38 -5.33 11.94 -11.14
CA TYR A 38 -6.59 12.41 -10.55
C TYR A 38 -7.84 11.85 -11.24
N PHE A 39 -7.71 11.39 -12.48
CA PHE A 39 -8.85 10.97 -13.31
C PHE A 39 -8.80 9.52 -13.79
N HIS A 40 -7.69 8.81 -13.60
CA HIS A 40 -7.53 7.43 -14.07
C HIS A 40 -8.70 6.51 -13.63
N ASP A 41 -9.14 6.69 -12.39
CA ASP A 41 -10.19 5.89 -11.76
C ASP A 41 -11.59 6.54 -11.78
N LEU A 42 -11.80 7.56 -12.61
CA LEU A 42 -13.05 8.33 -12.66
C LEU A 42 -14.30 7.46 -12.82
N GLY A 43 -14.20 6.33 -13.54
CA GLY A 43 -15.33 5.43 -13.77
C GLY A 43 -15.81 4.67 -12.54
N LYS A 44 -14.99 4.55 -11.48
CA LYS A 44 -15.41 3.92 -10.20
C LYS A 44 -16.60 4.67 -9.56
N LEU A 45 -16.84 5.94 -9.94
CA LEU A 45 -18.01 6.71 -9.54
C LEU A 45 -19.36 6.05 -9.88
N LYS A 46 -19.44 5.24 -10.95
CA LYS A 46 -20.71 4.57 -11.30
C LYS A 46 -21.09 3.49 -10.26
N LYS A 47 -20.10 2.81 -9.67
CA LYS A 47 -20.30 1.68 -8.74
C LYS A 47 -19.29 1.70 -7.58
N PRO A 48 -19.23 2.74 -6.73
CA PRO A 48 -18.14 2.91 -5.77
C PRO A 48 -17.97 1.74 -4.80
N LEU A 49 -19.08 1.18 -4.32
CA LEU A 49 -19.10 0.11 -3.31
C LEU A 49 -18.62 -1.26 -3.83
N TYR A 50 -18.29 -1.38 -5.11
CA TYR A 50 -17.62 -2.55 -5.67
C TYR A 50 -16.09 -2.45 -5.65
N PHE A 51 -15.53 -1.34 -5.17
CA PHE A 51 -14.07 -1.17 -5.06
C PHE A 51 -13.68 -1.10 -3.59
N VAL A 52 -12.73 -1.95 -3.17
CA VAL A 52 -12.40 -2.19 -1.75
C VAL A 52 -12.03 -0.92 -1.00
N GLU A 53 -11.39 0.05 -1.64
CA GLU A 53 -10.98 1.30 -1.00
C GLU A 53 -12.18 2.16 -0.56
N ASN A 54 -13.37 1.95 -1.14
CA ASN A 54 -14.60 2.63 -0.77
C ASN A 54 -15.49 1.80 0.18
N GLN A 55 -15.10 0.55 0.47
CA GLN A 55 -15.81 -0.31 1.41
C GLN A 55 -15.30 -0.03 2.82
N ALA A 56 -15.94 0.89 3.54
CA ALA A 56 -15.58 1.28 4.91
C ALA A 56 -15.90 0.18 5.96
N GLY A 57 -15.38 -1.04 5.76
CA GLY A 57 -15.69 -2.22 6.57
C GLY A 57 -17.05 -2.86 6.27
N ALA A 58 -17.73 -2.41 5.22
CA ALA A 58 -18.98 -3.00 4.74
C ALA A 58 -18.77 -4.40 4.14
N GLU A 59 -19.85 -5.17 4.02
CA GLU A 59 -19.84 -6.46 3.32
C GLU A 59 -19.35 -6.30 1.87
N ASN A 60 -18.42 -7.17 1.44
CA ASN A 60 -17.88 -7.10 0.09
C ASN A 60 -18.94 -7.57 -0.91
N ARG A 61 -19.32 -6.69 -1.85
CA ARG A 61 -20.35 -6.98 -2.85
C ARG A 61 -19.96 -8.09 -3.83
N HIS A 62 -18.66 -8.39 -3.95
CA HIS A 62 -18.15 -9.46 -4.81
C HIS A 62 -18.41 -10.86 -4.27
N ASP A 63 -18.69 -11.02 -2.96
CA ASP A 63 -18.92 -12.33 -2.35
C ASP A 63 -20.19 -13.02 -2.88
N LYS A 64 -21.13 -12.23 -3.42
CA LYS A 64 -22.42 -12.70 -3.97
C LYS A 64 -22.41 -12.84 -5.49
N LEU A 65 -21.25 -12.69 -6.14
CA LEU A 65 -21.12 -12.68 -7.59
C LEU A 65 -20.19 -13.80 -8.07
N SER A 66 -20.44 -14.28 -9.30
CA SER A 66 -19.46 -15.12 -9.98
C SER A 66 -18.17 -14.34 -10.22
N PRO A 67 -17.02 -15.03 -10.36
CA PRO A 67 -15.76 -14.36 -10.67
C PRO A 67 -15.82 -13.59 -12.00
N SER A 68 -16.48 -14.14 -13.03
CA SER A 68 -16.66 -13.49 -14.33
C SER A 68 -17.47 -12.19 -14.23
N MET A 69 -18.53 -12.18 -13.42
CA MET A 69 -19.34 -10.98 -13.20
C MET A 69 -18.57 -9.92 -12.40
N SER A 70 -17.79 -10.34 -11.40
CA SER A 70 -16.90 -9.45 -10.64
C SER A 70 -15.86 -8.79 -11.54
N SER A 71 -15.19 -9.59 -12.37
CA SER A 71 -14.24 -9.11 -13.38
C SER A 71 -14.88 -8.11 -14.33
N LEU A 72 -16.10 -8.40 -14.82
CA LEU A 72 -16.81 -7.48 -15.72
C LEU A 72 -17.12 -6.13 -15.05
N ILE A 73 -17.54 -6.12 -13.78
CA ILE A 73 -17.79 -4.88 -13.02
C ILE A 73 -16.50 -4.08 -12.83
N ILE A 74 -15.42 -4.75 -12.44
CA ILE A 74 -14.13 -4.10 -12.22
C ILE A 74 -13.66 -3.52 -13.55
N ARG A 75 -13.58 -4.33 -14.62
CA ARG A 75 -13.15 -3.86 -15.94
C ARG A 75 -14.02 -2.74 -16.51
N SER A 76 -15.30 -2.66 -16.16
CA SER A 76 -16.19 -1.62 -16.70
C SER A 76 -15.80 -0.21 -16.26
N HIS A 77 -15.07 -0.04 -15.14
CA HIS A 77 -14.66 1.29 -14.68
C HIS A 77 -13.82 2.04 -15.74
N VAL A 78 -13.04 1.33 -16.56
CA VAL A 78 -12.27 1.96 -17.64
C VAL A 78 -13.21 2.59 -18.67
N LYS A 79 -14.16 1.81 -19.20
CA LYS A 79 -15.15 2.30 -20.17
C LYS A 79 -16.00 3.41 -19.58
N ASP A 80 -16.47 3.22 -18.36
CA ASP A 80 -17.29 4.19 -17.63
C ASP A 80 -16.52 5.49 -17.38
N GLY A 81 -15.21 5.40 -17.11
CA GLY A 81 -14.30 6.52 -16.93
C GLY A 81 -14.10 7.32 -18.20
N ILE A 82 -13.86 6.64 -19.34
CA ILE A 82 -13.73 7.29 -20.66
C ILE A 82 -15.03 8.03 -21.03
N GLU A 83 -16.18 7.38 -20.87
CA GLU A 83 -17.49 7.98 -21.13
C GLU A 83 -17.71 9.26 -20.30
N LEU A 84 -17.41 9.17 -19.00
CA LEU A 84 -17.61 10.28 -18.08
C LEU A 84 -16.62 11.42 -18.35
N ALA A 85 -15.35 11.09 -18.61
CA ALA A 85 -14.32 12.07 -18.93
C ALA A 85 -14.66 12.86 -20.21
N ARG A 86 -15.10 12.16 -21.27
CA ARG A 86 -15.56 12.79 -22.52
C ARG A 86 -16.79 13.66 -22.30
N LYS A 87 -17.78 13.18 -21.54
CA LYS A 87 -18.98 13.95 -21.19
C LYS A 87 -18.63 15.29 -20.52
N HIS A 88 -17.61 15.29 -19.66
CA HIS A 88 -17.13 16.48 -18.96
C HIS A 88 -16.03 17.25 -19.70
N ARG A 89 -15.74 16.90 -20.97
CA ARG A 89 -14.75 17.56 -21.83
C ARG A 89 -13.34 17.59 -21.21
N ILE A 90 -12.98 16.54 -20.49
CA ILE A 90 -11.61 16.34 -20.02
C ILE A 90 -10.68 16.22 -21.25
N PRO A 91 -9.49 16.86 -21.25
CA PRO A 91 -8.57 16.80 -22.38
C PRO A 91 -8.23 15.37 -22.80
N GLN A 92 -8.12 15.13 -24.12
CA GLN A 92 -7.94 13.79 -24.67
C GLN A 92 -6.69 13.10 -24.11
N VAL A 93 -5.59 13.84 -23.90
CA VAL A 93 -4.36 13.32 -23.30
C VAL A 93 -4.57 12.69 -21.91
N ILE A 94 -5.55 13.17 -21.13
CA ILE A 94 -5.92 12.58 -19.83
C ILE A 94 -6.87 11.39 -20.03
N VAL A 95 -7.81 11.50 -20.98
CA VAL A 95 -8.73 10.41 -21.33
C VAL A 95 -7.97 9.17 -21.79
N ASP A 96 -6.88 9.36 -22.55
CA ASP A 96 -6.04 8.29 -23.08
C ASP A 96 -5.32 7.50 -21.98
N MET A 97 -5.09 8.10 -20.80
CA MET A 97 -4.44 7.44 -19.67
C MET A 97 -5.38 6.48 -18.93
N ILE A 98 -6.71 6.67 -19.01
CA ILE A 98 -7.73 5.85 -18.32
C ILE A 98 -7.74 4.37 -18.78
N PRO A 99 -7.61 4.04 -20.08
CA PRO A 99 -7.47 2.63 -20.46
C PRO A 99 -6.05 2.10 -20.28
N GLN A 100 -5.04 2.98 -20.29
CA GLN A 100 -3.64 2.60 -20.26
C GLN A 100 -3.12 2.24 -18.86
N HIS A 101 -3.72 2.74 -17.77
CA HIS A 101 -3.19 2.50 -16.42
C HIS A 101 -3.27 1.04 -15.99
N HIS A 102 -4.12 0.23 -16.62
CA HIS A 102 -4.12 -1.24 -16.45
C HIS A 102 -3.57 -2.01 -17.65
N GLY A 103 -3.31 -1.35 -18.78
CA GLY A 103 -2.83 -2.00 -19.99
C GLY A 103 -3.68 -3.21 -20.38
N ASN A 104 -3.02 -4.34 -20.64
CA ASN A 104 -3.68 -5.63 -20.89
C ASN A 104 -3.51 -6.61 -19.72
N SER A 105 -3.43 -6.07 -18.50
CA SER A 105 -3.20 -6.89 -17.31
C SER A 105 -4.41 -7.78 -17.02
N THR A 106 -4.14 -8.89 -16.34
CA THR A 106 -5.18 -9.79 -15.87
C THR A 106 -5.66 -9.35 -14.48
N ILE A 107 -6.97 -9.40 -14.26
CA ILE A 107 -7.61 -9.26 -12.94
C ILE A 107 -7.39 -10.57 -12.18
N GLU A 108 -6.16 -10.73 -11.68
CA GLU A 108 -5.61 -11.99 -11.19
C GLU A 108 -6.48 -12.67 -10.14
N TYR A 109 -6.98 -11.94 -9.14
CA TYR A 109 -7.79 -12.53 -8.06
C TYR A 109 -8.98 -13.32 -8.61
N PHE A 110 -9.77 -12.70 -9.49
CA PHE A 110 -10.98 -13.33 -10.02
C PHE A 110 -10.66 -14.40 -11.06
N TYR A 111 -9.57 -14.26 -11.81
CA TYR A 111 -9.09 -15.32 -12.71
C TYR A 111 -8.68 -16.58 -11.93
N GLU A 112 -7.87 -16.41 -10.87
CA GLU A 112 -7.43 -17.49 -10.00
C GLU A 112 -8.60 -18.15 -9.28
N LYS A 113 -9.56 -17.35 -8.79
CA LYS A 113 -10.79 -17.86 -8.18
C LYS A 113 -11.59 -18.70 -9.16
N ALA A 114 -11.78 -18.23 -10.40
CA ALA A 114 -12.47 -18.97 -11.44
C ALA A 114 -11.77 -20.28 -11.80
N ARG A 115 -10.43 -20.26 -11.88
CA ARG A 115 -9.65 -21.47 -12.19
C ARG A 115 -9.78 -22.54 -11.11
N LYS A 116 -9.77 -22.14 -9.83
CA LYS A 116 -10.00 -23.04 -8.70
C LYS A 116 -11.42 -23.62 -8.72
N GLU A 117 -12.44 -22.78 -8.92
CA GLU A 117 -13.84 -23.24 -9.02
C GLU A 117 -14.04 -24.23 -10.19
N ALA A 118 -13.36 -24.00 -11.31
CA ALA A 118 -13.40 -24.89 -12.48
C ALA A 118 -12.66 -26.22 -12.24
N GLU A 119 -11.50 -26.18 -11.57
CA GLU A 119 -10.72 -27.35 -11.18
C GLU A 119 -11.50 -28.25 -10.21
N GLU A 120 -12.18 -27.66 -9.23
CA GLU A 120 -13.03 -28.37 -8.27
C GLU A 120 -14.28 -29.00 -8.91
N ALA A 121 -14.83 -28.38 -9.94
CA ALA A 121 -16.05 -28.84 -10.61
C ALA A 121 -15.81 -29.94 -11.64
N ASP A 122 -14.75 -29.84 -12.45
CA ASP A 122 -14.58 -30.71 -13.64
C ASP A 122 -13.12 -31.13 -13.91
N GLY A 123 -12.14 -30.78 -13.06
CA GLY A 123 -10.73 -31.24 -13.14
C GLY A 123 -9.92 -30.84 -14.41
N HIS A 124 -10.60 -30.43 -15.47
CA HIS A 124 -10.08 -30.14 -16.81
C HIS A 124 -10.74 -28.92 -17.48
N ALA A 125 -11.64 -28.22 -16.79
CA ALA A 125 -12.31 -27.05 -17.35
C ALA A 125 -11.32 -25.88 -17.49
N GLU A 126 -11.01 -25.53 -18.75
CA GLU A 126 -10.17 -24.38 -19.08
C GLU A 126 -10.98 -23.08 -18.90
N VAL A 127 -10.44 -22.15 -18.10
CA VAL A 127 -11.06 -20.84 -17.89
C VAL A 127 -10.56 -19.86 -18.94
N ASP A 128 -11.48 -19.28 -19.70
CA ASP A 128 -11.14 -18.23 -20.66
C ASP A 128 -10.58 -16.98 -19.96
N LYS A 129 -9.26 -16.79 -20.08
CA LYS A 129 -8.51 -15.66 -19.53
C LYS A 129 -8.97 -14.30 -20.08
N SER A 130 -9.57 -14.25 -21.27
CA SER A 130 -10.04 -13.00 -21.90
C SER A 130 -11.16 -12.33 -21.10
N LEU A 131 -11.94 -13.12 -20.34
CA LEU A 131 -12.97 -12.62 -19.43
C LEU A 131 -12.39 -11.88 -18.22
N TYR A 132 -11.10 -12.04 -17.96
CA TYR A 132 -10.37 -11.49 -16.82
C TYR A 132 -9.27 -10.52 -17.24
N THR A 133 -9.20 -10.15 -18.51
CA THR A 133 -8.14 -9.30 -19.04
C THR A 133 -8.69 -7.92 -19.40
N TYR A 134 -7.96 -6.86 -19.04
CA TYR A 134 -8.24 -5.51 -19.50
C TYR A 134 -8.01 -5.40 -21.02
N PRO A 135 -8.80 -4.60 -21.74
CA PRO A 135 -8.71 -4.55 -23.20
C PRO A 135 -7.49 -3.76 -23.71
N GLY A 136 -6.75 -3.07 -22.84
CA GLY A 136 -5.69 -2.16 -23.24
C GLY A 136 -6.21 -0.83 -23.81
N PRO A 137 -5.34 -0.08 -24.52
CA PRO A 137 -3.97 -0.48 -24.92
C PRO A 137 -2.97 -0.47 -23.76
N LYS A 138 -1.78 -1.04 -23.98
CA LYS A 138 -0.62 -0.86 -23.07
C LYS A 138 -0.28 0.65 -22.96
N PRO A 139 0.43 1.08 -21.92
CA PRO A 139 0.98 2.43 -21.83
C PRO A 139 1.69 2.86 -23.13
N GLN A 140 1.26 4.00 -23.67
CA GLN A 140 1.82 4.60 -24.90
C GLN A 140 2.76 5.79 -24.60
N SER A 141 2.94 6.11 -23.31
CA SER A 141 3.75 7.24 -22.84
C SER A 141 4.42 6.89 -21.52
N ARG A 142 5.51 7.60 -21.20
CA ARG A 142 6.21 7.44 -19.91
C ARG A 142 5.27 7.79 -18.75
N GLU A 143 4.41 8.79 -18.91
CA GLU A 143 3.43 9.24 -17.91
C GLU A 143 2.36 8.18 -17.65
N ALA A 144 1.83 7.53 -18.68
CA ALA A 144 0.86 6.44 -18.53
C ALA A 144 1.50 5.20 -17.86
N ALA A 145 2.77 4.93 -18.18
CA ALA A 145 3.51 3.84 -17.54
C ALA A 145 3.81 4.13 -16.05
N LEU A 146 4.17 5.39 -15.72
CA LEU A 146 4.29 5.82 -14.31
C LEU A 146 2.98 5.62 -13.55
N LEU A 147 1.85 5.95 -14.18
CA LEU A 147 0.53 5.77 -13.59
C LEU A 147 0.20 4.30 -13.33
N MET A 148 0.44 3.42 -14.29
CA MET A 148 0.29 1.96 -14.12
C MET A 148 1.15 1.42 -12.97
N LEU A 149 2.43 1.81 -12.92
CA LEU A 149 3.34 1.36 -11.87
C LEU A 149 2.88 1.86 -10.50
N ALA A 150 2.53 3.15 -10.40
CA ALA A 150 2.10 3.75 -9.15
C ALA A 150 0.80 3.13 -8.62
N ASP A 151 -0.18 2.90 -9.49
CA ASP A 151 -1.46 2.28 -9.14
C ASP A 151 -1.27 0.92 -8.47
N GLY A 152 -0.59 0.00 -9.15
CA GLY A 152 -0.33 -1.33 -8.61
C GLY A 152 0.53 -1.33 -7.33
N ILE A 153 1.51 -0.42 -7.24
CA ILE A 153 2.41 -0.33 -6.09
C ILE A 153 1.71 0.27 -4.86
N GLU A 154 0.93 1.34 -5.04
CA GLU A 154 0.16 1.98 -3.95
C GLU A 154 -0.81 0.98 -3.34
N ALA A 155 -1.55 0.29 -4.20
CA ALA A 155 -2.51 -0.74 -3.80
C ALA A 155 -1.82 -1.87 -3.02
N ALA A 156 -0.65 -2.33 -3.47
CA ALA A 156 0.11 -3.39 -2.81
C ALA A 156 0.76 -2.95 -1.49
N VAL A 157 1.25 -1.70 -1.36
CA VAL A 157 1.86 -1.21 -0.11
C VAL A 157 0.82 -1.06 0.99
N ARG A 158 -0.42 -0.68 0.64
CA ARG A 158 -1.54 -0.58 1.59
C ARG A 158 -1.86 -1.89 2.30
N THR A 159 -1.41 -3.02 1.74
CA THR A 159 -1.62 -4.37 2.29
C THR A 159 -0.54 -4.78 3.29
N ILE A 160 0.56 -4.02 3.42
CA ILE A 160 1.64 -4.32 4.36
C ILE A 160 1.23 -3.88 5.76
N SER A 161 1.19 -4.81 6.71
CA SER A 161 0.83 -4.52 8.12
C SER A 161 1.81 -3.58 8.81
N GLU A 162 3.10 -3.70 8.50
CA GLU A 162 4.20 -2.93 9.09
C GLU A 162 5.15 -2.46 7.97
N PRO A 163 4.89 -1.27 7.41
CA PRO A 163 5.59 -0.75 6.25
C PRO A 163 6.95 -0.15 6.63
N SER A 164 7.94 -0.99 6.91
CA SER A 164 9.34 -0.54 7.06
C SER A 164 9.93 -0.12 5.71
N PRO A 165 10.93 0.79 5.67
CA PRO A 165 11.57 1.22 4.43
C PRO A 165 12.04 0.05 3.54
N ASP A 166 12.68 -0.96 4.14
CA ASP A 166 13.18 -2.13 3.40
C ASP A 166 12.05 -2.99 2.80
N ARG A 167 10.94 -3.15 3.53
CA ARG A 167 9.76 -3.89 3.03
C ARG A 167 9.08 -3.15 1.88
N ILE A 168 8.96 -1.82 1.99
CA ILE A 168 8.44 -0.98 0.91
C ILE A 168 9.36 -1.10 -0.31
N GLN A 169 10.67 -0.95 -0.15
CA GLN A 169 11.64 -1.05 -1.24
C GLN A 169 11.56 -2.41 -1.94
N GLY A 170 11.53 -3.50 -1.18
CA GLY A 170 11.42 -4.85 -1.73
C GLY A 170 10.12 -5.06 -2.52
N LEU A 171 9.00 -4.54 -2.03
CA LEU A 171 7.71 -4.63 -2.73
C LEU A 171 7.71 -3.77 -4.01
N VAL A 172 8.19 -2.53 -3.95
CA VAL A 172 8.30 -1.64 -5.12
C VAL A 172 9.10 -2.31 -6.22
N GLN A 173 10.28 -2.85 -5.90
CA GLN A 173 11.13 -3.52 -6.89
C GLN A 173 10.46 -4.76 -7.48
N LYS A 174 9.79 -5.56 -6.64
CA LYS A 174 9.06 -6.75 -7.09
C LYS A 174 7.94 -6.38 -8.07
N MET A 175 7.17 -5.34 -7.78
CA MET A 175 6.05 -4.90 -8.62
C MET A 175 6.53 -4.33 -9.96
N ILE A 176 7.58 -3.49 -9.95
CA ILE A 176 8.18 -2.99 -11.20
C ILE A 176 8.67 -4.15 -12.06
N ASN A 177 9.38 -5.12 -11.47
CA ASN A 177 9.88 -6.29 -12.20
C ASN A 177 8.73 -7.15 -12.75
N LYS A 178 7.62 -7.27 -12.03
CA LYS A 178 6.42 -8.00 -12.49
C LYS A 178 5.85 -7.36 -13.76
N VAL A 179 5.64 -6.04 -13.74
CA VAL A 179 5.10 -5.28 -14.88
C VAL A 179 6.09 -5.28 -16.07
N PHE A 180 7.39 -5.17 -15.80
CA PHE A 180 8.41 -5.30 -16.83
C PHE A 180 8.41 -6.68 -17.48
N ALA A 181 8.39 -7.75 -16.68
CA ALA A 181 8.41 -9.13 -17.18
C ALA A 181 7.13 -9.54 -17.93
N SER A 182 5.99 -8.87 -17.67
CA SER A 182 4.75 -9.10 -18.42
C SER A 182 4.70 -8.39 -19.78
N GLY A 183 5.70 -7.55 -20.10
CA GLY A 183 5.74 -6.78 -21.35
C GLY A 183 4.76 -5.61 -21.39
N GLU A 184 4.18 -5.19 -20.26
CA GLU A 184 3.24 -4.05 -20.25
C GLU A 184 3.91 -2.74 -20.66
N LEU A 185 5.24 -2.64 -20.52
CA LEU A 185 6.00 -1.44 -20.83
C LEU A 185 6.54 -1.41 -22.27
N ASP A 186 6.25 -2.44 -23.09
CA ASP A 186 6.83 -2.61 -24.43
C ASP A 186 6.47 -1.49 -25.42
N GLU A 187 5.39 -0.75 -25.15
CA GLU A 187 4.83 0.28 -26.04
C GLU A 187 5.08 1.71 -25.51
N CYS A 188 5.95 1.87 -24.52
CA CYS A 188 6.36 3.16 -23.98
C CYS A 188 7.89 3.31 -23.90
N GLU A 189 8.37 4.55 -23.89
CA GLU A 189 9.81 4.85 -23.90
C GLU A 189 10.41 4.91 -22.48
N LEU A 190 10.17 3.91 -21.63
CA LEU A 190 10.86 3.78 -20.34
C LEU A 190 12.13 2.94 -20.49
N THR A 191 13.26 3.48 -20.04
CA THR A 191 14.52 2.74 -19.99
C THR A 191 14.69 1.99 -18.67
N LEU A 192 15.58 0.99 -18.63
CA LEU A 192 15.96 0.33 -17.36
C LEU A 192 16.53 1.31 -16.32
N LYS A 193 17.21 2.37 -16.78
CA LYS A 193 17.69 3.45 -15.92
C LYS A 193 16.52 4.20 -15.28
N ASP A 194 15.46 4.46 -16.04
CA ASP A 194 14.25 5.11 -15.53
C ASP A 194 13.57 4.24 -14.49
N LEU A 195 13.43 2.93 -14.74
CA LEU A 195 12.84 1.99 -13.77
C LEU A 195 13.57 1.99 -12.42
N HIS A 196 14.90 2.04 -12.42
CA HIS A 196 15.68 2.18 -11.18
C HIS A 196 15.44 3.51 -10.47
N SER A 197 15.35 4.61 -11.21
CA SER A 197 15.06 5.95 -10.66
C SER A 197 13.64 6.01 -10.09
N ILE A 198 12.66 5.45 -10.79
CA ILE A 198 11.26 5.32 -10.36
C ILE A 198 11.18 4.52 -9.06
N ALA A 199 11.85 3.35 -8.99
CA ALA A 199 11.87 2.52 -7.80
C ALA A 199 12.36 3.28 -6.56
N LYS A 200 13.47 4.02 -6.69
CA LYS A 200 14.01 4.86 -5.60
C LYS A 200 13.04 5.99 -5.23
N CYS A 201 12.45 6.65 -6.22
CA CYS A 201 11.53 7.75 -6.00
C CYS A 201 10.26 7.28 -5.28
N PHE A 202 9.60 6.23 -5.77
CA PHE A 202 8.41 5.66 -5.15
C PHE A 202 8.69 5.17 -3.74
N THR A 203 9.82 4.47 -3.52
CA THR A 203 10.21 4.01 -2.17
C THR A 203 10.31 5.19 -1.20
N ARG A 204 10.94 6.30 -1.61
CA ARG A 204 11.08 7.51 -0.79
C ARG A 204 9.72 8.15 -0.47
N VAL A 205 8.87 8.32 -1.48
CA VAL A 205 7.53 8.93 -1.32
C VAL A 205 6.66 8.07 -0.41
N LEU A 206 6.59 6.76 -0.67
CA LEU A 206 5.80 5.81 0.10
C LEU A 206 6.30 5.68 1.54
N THR A 207 7.62 5.66 1.74
CA THR A 207 8.18 5.70 3.10
C THR A 207 7.71 6.95 3.83
N GLY A 208 7.76 8.13 3.21
CA GLY A 208 7.27 9.37 3.83
C GLY A 208 5.77 9.35 4.18
N ILE A 209 4.95 8.72 3.34
CA ILE A 209 3.49 8.61 3.55
C ILE A 209 3.15 7.59 4.65
N TYR A 210 3.82 6.43 4.65
CA TYR A 210 3.49 5.30 5.50
C TYR A 210 4.35 5.19 6.77
N HIS A 211 5.35 6.06 6.95
CA HIS A 211 6.09 6.11 8.22
C HIS A 211 5.18 6.58 9.35
N GLN A 212 5.14 5.82 10.44
CA GLN A 212 4.44 6.24 11.64
C GLN A 212 5.09 7.51 12.18
N ARG A 213 4.27 8.56 12.43
CA ARG A 213 4.71 9.66 13.27
C ARG A 213 5.04 9.08 14.65
N ILE A 214 6.31 9.16 15.05
CA ILE A 214 6.74 8.82 16.41
C ILE A 214 5.90 9.70 17.35
N ALA A 215 5.16 9.08 18.25
CA ALA A 215 4.45 9.80 19.30
C ALA A 215 5.49 10.54 20.13
N TYR A 216 5.32 11.86 20.30
CA TYR A 216 6.12 12.60 21.26
C TYR A 216 5.93 11.94 22.62
N ALA A 217 7.02 11.45 23.21
CA ALA A 217 6.99 11.01 24.60
C ALA A 217 6.46 12.19 25.42
N GLU A 218 5.35 11.97 26.14
CA GLU A 218 4.87 12.99 27.06
C GLU A 218 6.01 13.33 28.02
N PRO A 219 6.32 14.62 28.23
CA PRO A 219 7.38 14.99 29.17
C PRO A 219 7.00 14.39 30.52
N ALA A 220 7.87 13.51 31.03
CA ALA A 220 7.70 12.89 32.33
C ALA A 220 7.34 13.96 33.35
N GLU A 221 6.07 14.00 33.76
CA GLU A 221 5.66 14.84 34.86
C GLU A 221 6.49 14.44 36.06
N LYS A 222 7.21 15.43 36.57
CA LYS A 222 8.18 15.31 37.65
C LYS A 222 7.54 14.58 38.82
N ILE A 223 8.12 13.44 39.16
CA ILE A 223 8.01 12.82 40.48
C ILE A 223 8.61 13.79 41.50
N PHE A 224 7.81 14.74 41.98
CA PHE A 224 8.15 15.57 43.14
C PHE A 224 6.86 15.96 43.84
N GLU A 225 6.29 15.03 44.63
CA GLU A 225 5.53 15.36 45.83
C GLU A 225 5.27 14.11 46.68
N LYS A 226 6.25 13.78 47.54
CA LYS A 226 6.00 13.15 48.85
C LYS A 226 7.25 13.25 49.72
N ALA A 227 7.60 14.48 50.09
CA ALA A 227 8.47 14.76 51.22
C ALA A 227 8.06 16.09 51.85
N GLY A 228 7.02 16.05 52.68
CA GLY A 228 6.55 17.20 53.44
C GLY A 228 5.84 16.76 54.72
N GLY A 229 6.56 16.80 55.84
CA GLY A 229 5.94 16.98 57.14
C GLY A 229 6.26 15.93 58.20
N LYS A 230 7.39 16.09 58.90
CA LYS A 230 7.36 16.31 60.37
C LYS A 230 8.71 16.86 60.86
N ALA A 231 8.60 18.05 61.45
CA ALA A 231 9.65 18.79 62.11
C ALA A 231 10.05 18.13 63.44
N ALA A 232 11.34 18.19 63.77
CA ALA A 232 11.84 18.55 65.09
C ALA A 232 13.37 18.67 65.02
N GLY A 233 13.86 19.90 65.10
CA GLY A 233 15.26 20.15 65.40
C GLY A 233 15.51 19.99 66.91
N ASN A 234 16.59 19.30 67.25
CA ASN A 234 17.42 19.69 68.39
C ASN A 234 18.86 19.20 68.12
N ALA A 235 19.81 20.12 68.20
CA ALA A 235 21.26 19.89 68.01
C ALA A 235 21.89 19.31 69.30
N PRO A 236 23.22 19.24 69.49
CA PRO A 236 24.38 19.27 68.57
C PRO A 236 25.46 18.20 68.90
N LYS A 237 26.59 18.21 68.16
CA LYS A 237 28.02 17.99 68.57
C LYS A 237 28.79 17.06 67.62
N GLU A 238 29.87 17.57 67.01
CA GLU A 238 31.30 17.23 67.26
C GLU A 238 31.61 15.78 66.84
N GLU A 239 32.68 15.39 66.18
CA GLU A 239 33.94 15.95 65.68
C GLU A 239 34.60 14.78 64.92
N THR A 240 35.53 15.04 63.99
CA THR A 240 36.61 14.11 63.53
C THR A 240 36.18 12.81 62.82
N SER A 241 36.94 12.13 61.97
CA SER A 241 38.19 12.28 61.23
C SER A 241 38.28 11.04 60.30
N SER A 242 39.19 11.09 59.32
CA SER A 242 39.92 9.96 58.69
C SER A 242 39.10 8.85 58.01
N ALA A 243 39.16 8.71 56.68
CA ALA A 243 40.25 8.14 55.86
C ALA A 243 40.04 6.65 55.55
N ASP A 244 40.46 6.30 54.34
CA ASP A 244 40.83 4.98 53.81
C ASP A 244 39.75 4.04 53.22
N ASP A 245 39.74 4.07 51.88
CA ASP A 245 39.74 2.99 50.85
C ASP A 245 40.28 1.60 51.31
N PRO A 246 40.35 0.53 50.48
CA PRO A 246 39.51 -0.01 49.39
C PRO A 246 39.03 -1.45 49.73
N GLY A 247 38.28 -2.10 48.82
CA GLY A 247 38.48 -3.56 48.65
C GLY A 247 37.30 -4.42 48.22
N ALA A 248 37.23 -4.65 46.90
CA ALA A 248 37.13 -5.97 46.25
C ALA A 248 35.90 -6.90 46.42
N SER A 249 35.57 -7.48 45.26
CA SER A 249 35.22 -8.89 45.04
C SER A 249 33.74 -9.29 44.91
N ALA A 250 33.34 -9.43 43.64
CA ALA A 250 32.80 -10.64 43.01
C ALA A 250 31.80 -11.54 43.75
N SER A 251 30.65 -11.80 43.10
CA SER A 251 30.25 -13.14 42.59
C SER A 251 28.85 -13.06 41.98
N LYS A 252 28.69 -13.39 40.69
CA LYS A 252 28.04 -14.61 40.19
C LYS A 252 26.81 -15.08 41.00
N SER A 253 25.66 -15.13 40.34
CA SER A 253 24.88 -16.37 40.20
C SER A 253 23.82 -16.28 39.12
N ALA A 254 23.79 -17.34 38.31
CA ALA A 254 22.80 -17.66 37.30
C ALA A 254 21.57 -18.33 37.90
N LYS A 255 20.45 -18.35 37.14
CA LYS A 255 19.53 -19.50 36.91
C LYS A 255 18.28 -19.02 36.15
N THR A 256 18.02 -19.51 34.92
CA THR A 256 17.13 -20.65 34.53
C THR A 256 15.65 -20.40 34.88
N VAL A 257 14.59 -20.78 34.14
CA VAL A 257 14.31 -21.59 32.93
C VAL A 257 12.78 -21.45 32.71
N SER A 258 12.28 -21.99 31.59
CA SER A 258 10.91 -22.48 31.30
C SER A 258 9.99 -21.53 30.55
N GLU A 259 9.05 -21.99 29.73
CA GLU A 259 8.92 -23.07 28.74
C GLU A 259 7.49 -22.89 28.21
N ASP A 260 7.29 -23.29 26.95
CA ASP A 260 6.03 -23.71 26.33
C ASP A 260 4.80 -22.79 26.23
N ARG A 261 4.36 -22.61 24.98
CA ARG A 261 3.04 -23.11 24.53
C ARG A 261 2.97 -23.28 23.02
N GLN A 262 2.60 -24.50 22.60
CA GLN A 262 2.21 -24.90 21.26
C GLN A 262 0.74 -24.57 20.96
N LYS A 263 0.48 -24.36 19.65
CA LYS A 263 -0.72 -24.71 18.86
C LYS A 263 -2.04 -23.97 19.10
N GLU A 264 -2.46 -23.25 18.06
CA GLU A 264 -3.78 -23.46 17.43
C GLU A 264 -3.73 -22.95 15.98
N ALA A 265 -3.92 -23.88 15.03
CA ALA A 265 -4.02 -23.63 13.60
C ALA A 265 -5.43 -24.06 13.16
N GLY A 266 -6.18 -23.15 12.55
CA GLY A 266 -7.49 -23.45 11.96
C GLY A 266 -8.30 -22.20 11.62
N ALA A 267 -8.67 -22.09 10.34
CA ALA A 267 -9.72 -21.20 9.79
C ALA A 267 -9.49 -19.67 9.84
N LYS A 268 -8.62 -19.13 8.96
CA LYS A 268 -8.57 -17.68 8.62
C LYS A 268 -8.33 -17.37 7.13
N GLY A 269 -8.66 -18.29 6.21
CA GLY A 269 -8.30 -18.15 4.79
C GLY A 269 -9.11 -17.14 3.94
N GLY A 270 -10.25 -16.61 4.41
CA GLY A 270 -11.15 -15.82 3.54
C GLY A 270 -10.89 -14.31 3.49
N LYS A 271 -10.38 -13.72 4.59
CA LYS A 271 -10.29 -12.25 4.75
C LYS A 271 -8.93 -11.65 4.40
N GLU A 272 -7.87 -12.46 4.39
CA GLU A 272 -6.50 -11.97 4.18
C GLU A 272 -6.11 -11.90 2.70
N ASP A 273 -6.68 -12.75 1.84
CA ASP A 273 -6.30 -12.81 0.42
C ASP A 273 -6.89 -11.68 -0.42
N LEU A 274 -8.06 -11.16 -0.05
CA LEU A 274 -8.66 -9.96 -0.69
C LEU A 274 -7.88 -8.70 -0.35
N LYS A 275 -7.38 -8.58 0.89
CA LYS A 275 -6.52 -7.47 1.28
C LYS A 275 -5.18 -7.46 0.55
N ARG A 276 -4.67 -8.61 0.09
CA ARG A 276 -3.34 -8.74 -0.53
C ARG A 276 -3.27 -8.29 -1.99
N LEU A 277 -4.39 -8.07 -2.67
CA LEU A 277 -4.42 -7.82 -4.11
C LEU A 277 -4.94 -6.43 -4.51
N GLY A 278 -5.29 -5.56 -3.56
CA GLY A 278 -5.72 -4.20 -3.88
C GLY A 278 -6.99 -4.13 -4.75
N LEU A 279 -7.81 -5.19 -4.72
CA LEU A 279 -9.09 -5.33 -5.43
C LEU A 279 -10.24 -5.33 -4.43
#